data_AF-A0A416RF20-F1
#
_entry.id   AF-A0A416RF20-F1
#
_cell.length_a   1.000
_cell.length_b   1.000
_cell.length_c   1.000
_cell.angle_alpha   90.00
_cell.angle_beta   90.00
_cell.angle_gamma   90.00
#
_symmetry.space_group_name_H-M   'P 1'
#
loop_
_entity.id
_entity.type
_entity.pdbx_description
1 polymer ?
#
loop_
_entity_poly.entity_id
_entity_poly.type
_entity_poly.pdbx_seq_one_letter_code
_entity_poly.pdbx_strand_id
1 'polypeptide(L)'
;MRNQYTSTFEKDHPCRAQIIRCKADRDAAPMNDYRYPEESGSFTGTLTFRCWHRSKPMLLCFFDADDGRKIKLSVWWQSWGVNYSPSKTLINFADEVFDGSRWHCTYRKKSNRYIRWERAEQLD
;
A
#
# COMPACT_ATOMS: atom_id res chain seq x y z
N MET A 1 3.88 -4.23 -28.36
CA MET A 1 4.77 -5.32 -27.93
C MET A 1 5.34 -4.95 -26.57
N ARG A 2 5.08 -5.73 -25.50
CA ARG A 2 5.78 -5.54 -24.21
C ARG A 2 7.21 -6.09 -24.37
N ASN A 3 8.21 -5.36 -23.91
CA ASN A 3 9.62 -5.73 -24.11
C ASN A 3 9.98 -6.95 -23.25
N GLN A 4 10.90 -7.82 -23.70
CA GLN A 4 11.30 -9.04 -22.97
C GLN A 4 11.74 -8.75 -21.53
N TYR A 5 12.42 -7.63 -21.30
CA TYR A 5 12.84 -7.18 -19.97
C TYR A 5 11.67 -6.95 -19.00
N THR A 6 10.56 -6.39 -19.49
CA THR A 6 9.35 -6.20 -18.69
C THR A 6 8.75 -7.56 -18.30
N SER A 7 8.76 -8.53 -19.22
CA SER A 7 8.24 -9.87 -18.94
C SER A 7 9.08 -10.65 -17.93
N THR A 8 10.39 -10.47 -17.89
CA THR A 8 11.26 -11.12 -16.89
C THR A 8 11.09 -10.50 -15.51
N PHE A 9 11.07 -9.17 -15.43
CA PHE A 9 10.83 -8.44 -14.17
C PHE A 9 9.48 -8.81 -13.53
N GLU A 10 8.41 -8.92 -14.33
CA GLU A 10 7.08 -9.29 -13.83
C GLU A 10 7.04 -10.71 -13.26
N LYS A 11 7.85 -11.63 -13.81
CA LYS A 11 7.99 -12.99 -13.27
C LYS A 11 8.80 -13.03 -11.99
N ASP A 12 9.88 -12.26 -11.92
CA ASP A 12 10.80 -12.27 -10.77
C ASP A 12 10.25 -11.44 -9.59
N HIS A 13 9.40 -10.45 -9.86
CA HIS A 13 8.81 -9.55 -8.87
C HIS A 13 7.29 -9.38 -9.07
N PRO A 14 6.50 -10.47 -8.92
CA PRO A 14 5.08 -10.47 -9.27
C PRO A 14 4.25 -9.52 -8.39
N CYS A 15 4.57 -9.41 -7.10
CA CYS A 15 3.94 -8.44 -6.19
C CYS A 15 4.18 -7.00 -6.66
N ARG A 16 5.44 -6.69 -7.01
CA ARG A 16 5.87 -5.35 -7.41
C ARG A 16 5.30 -4.96 -8.77
N ALA A 17 5.08 -5.93 -9.64
CA ALA A 17 4.48 -5.75 -10.96
C ALA A 17 3.03 -5.23 -10.90
N GLN A 18 2.30 -5.51 -9.81
CA GLN A 18 0.93 -5.01 -9.62
C GLN A 18 0.88 -3.53 -9.23
N ILE A 19 1.99 -2.96 -8.77
CA ILE A 19 2.02 -1.58 -8.28
C ILE A 19 1.88 -0.59 -9.44
N ILE A 20 0.88 0.28 -9.34
CA ILE A 20 0.64 1.36 -10.28
C ILE A 20 1.84 2.32 -10.28
N ARG A 21 2.42 2.50 -11.47
CA ARG A 21 3.63 3.31 -11.71
C ARG A 21 3.49 4.33 -12.83
N CYS A 22 2.64 4.08 -13.82
CA CYS A 22 2.52 4.97 -14.98
C CYS A 22 1.37 5.98 -14.80
N LYS A 23 1.44 7.09 -15.55
CA LYS A 23 0.43 8.15 -15.49
C LYS A 23 -0.95 7.66 -15.92
N ALA A 24 -1.04 6.86 -16.98
CA ALA A 24 -2.32 6.35 -17.49
C ALA A 24 -3.07 5.51 -16.44
N ASP A 25 -2.39 4.51 -15.86
CA ASP A 25 -2.97 3.65 -14.82
C ASP A 25 -3.38 4.45 -13.58
N ARG A 26 -2.58 5.46 -13.22
CA ARG A 26 -2.88 6.33 -12.09
C ARG A 26 -4.12 7.20 -12.34
N ASP A 27 -4.27 7.72 -13.56
CA ASP A 27 -5.40 8.56 -13.96
C ASP A 27 -6.68 7.71 -14.10
N ALA A 28 -6.58 6.41 -14.38
CA ALA A 28 -7.69 5.46 -14.45
C ALA A 28 -8.13 4.90 -13.07
N ALA A 29 -7.24 4.89 -12.08
CA ALA A 29 -7.52 4.32 -10.76
C ALA A 29 -8.39 5.24 -9.89
N PRO A 30 -9.31 4.69 -9.06
CA PRO A 30 -10.24 5.45 -8.21
C PRO A 30 -9.58 6.05 -6.96
N MET A 31 -8.37 6.60 -7.07
CA MET A 31 -7.57 7.08 -5.92
C MET A 31 -8.27 8.19 -5.12
N ASN A 32 -9.14 8.96 -5.79
CA ASN A 32 -9.91 10.05 -5.20
C ASN A 32 -11.08 9.59 -4.33
N ASP A 33 -11.38 8.29 -4.28
CA ASP A 33 -12.42 7.75 -3.40
C ASP A 33 -11.85 7.38 -2.02
N TYR A 34 -10.53 7.22 -1.92
CA TYR A 34 -9.87 6.79 -0.70
C TYR A 34 -9.33 7.96 0.10
N ARG A 35 -9.52 7.90 1.42
CA ARG A 35 -9.10 8.93 2.37
C ARG A 35 -8.12 8.35 3.39
N TYR A 36 -7.24 9.21 3.90
CA TYR A 36 -6.51 8.85 5.12
C TYR A 36 -7.51 8.86 6.28
N PRO A 37 -7.38 7.95 7.27
CA PRO A 37 -8.17 8.06 8.49
C PRO A 37 -7.92 9.39 9.19
N GLU A 38 -8.93 9.92 9.87
CA GLU A 38 -8.79 11.20 10.58
C GLU A 38 -8.27 11.02 12.01
N GLU A 39 -8.54 9.87 12.62
CA GLU A 39 -8.15 9.53 13.99
C GLU A 39 -7.29 8.26 14.06
N SER A 40 -6.74 7.96 15.24
CA SER A 40 -6.10 6.66 15.48
C SER A 40 -7.15 5.55 15.47
N GLY A 41 -6.75 4.33 15.09
CA GLY A 41 -7.66 3.19 15.13
C GLY A 41 -7.13 1.98 14.36
N SER A 42 -8.06 1.10 14.02
CA SER A 42 -7.80 -0.07 13.19
C SER A 42 -8.96 -0.32 12.24
N PHE A 43 -8.71 -1.13 11.23
CA PHE A 43 -9.73 -1.69 10.35
C PHE A 43 -9.29 -3.08 9.87
N THR A 44 -10.27 -3.89 9.47
CA THR A 44 -10.04 -5.07 8.65
C THR A 44 -10.52 -4.77 7.23
N GLY A 45 -9.76 -5.19 6.22
CA GLY A 45 -10.13 -4.91 4.83
C GLY A 45 -9.23 -5.60 3.82
N THR A 46 -9.58 -5.40 2.56
CA THR A 46 -8.86 -5.97 1.41
C THR A 46 -7.98 -4.90 0.78
N LEU A 47 -6.71 -5.22 0.52
CA LEU A 47 -5.82 -4.36 -0.25
C LEU A 47 -6.26 -4.37 -1.72
N THR A 48 -6.92 -3.33 -2.19
CA THR A 48 -7.46 -3.27 -3.56
C THR A 48 -6.34 -3.03 -4.58
N PHE A 49 -5.46 -2.07 -4.31
CA PHE A 49 -4.31 -1.77 -5.17
C PHE A 49 -3.24 -0.96 -4.44
N ARG A 50 -2.05 -0.90 -5.05
CA ARG A 50 -0.92 -0.07 -4.60
C ARG A 50 -0.47 0.91 -5.67
N CYS A 51 0.02 2.07 -5.26
CA CYS A 51 0.57 3.08 -6.16
C CYS A 51 1.73 3.84 -5.54
N TRP A 52 2.79 4.06 -6.32
CA TRP A 52 3.85 4.97 -5.94
C TRP A 52 3.33 6.41 -5.87
N HIS A 53 3.71 7.14 -4.82
CA HIS A 53 3.41 8.56 -4.77
C HIS A 53 4.20 9.31 -5.87
N ARG A 54 3.57 10.30 -6.52
CA ARG A 54 4.15 11.01 -7.69
C ARG A 54 5.52 11.64 -7.42
N SER A 55 5.76 12.12 -6.19
CA SER A 55 6.91 12.97 -5.87
C SER A 55 7.61 12.61 -4.56
N LYS A 56 7.19 11.54 -3.89
CA LYS A 56 7.74 11.13 -2.59
C LYS A 56 8.11 9.65 -2.64
N PRO A 57 9.18 9.22 -1.95
CA PRO A 57 9.59 7.82 -1.88
C PRO A 57 8.68 7.04 -0.91
N MET A 58 7.38 7.06 -1.20
CA MET A 58 6.34 6.41 -0.39
C MET A 58 5.41 5.61 -1.31
N LEU A 59 4.99 4.46 -0.81
CA LEU A 59 3.98 3.62 -1.42
C LEU A 59 2.64 3.89 -0.75
N LEU A 60 1.62 4.14 -1.56
CA LEU A 60 0.23 4.26 -1.11
C LEU A 60 -0.44 2.89 -1.28
N CYS A 61 -1.07 2.42 -0.21
CA CYS A 61 -1.84 1.17 -0.16
C CYS A 61 -3.31 1.53 0.05
N PHE A 62 -4.18 1.07 -0.84
CA PHE A 62 -5.59 1.42 -0.89
C PHE A 62 -6.44 0.22 -0.47
N PHE A 63 -7.27 0.41 0.54
CA PHE A 63 -8.04 -0.65 1.19
C PHE A 63 -9.53 -0.37 1.13
N ASP A 64 -10.28 -1.39 0.74
CA ASP A 64 -11.71 -1.46 1.01
C ASP A 64 -11.88 -2.13 2.37
N ALA A 65 -12.29 -1.36 3.38
CA ALA A 65 -12.54 -1.86 4.73
C ALA A 65 -13.89 -2.58 4.80
N ASP A 66 -13.99 -3.58 5.67
CA ASP A 66 -15.20 -4.40 5.85
C ASP A 66 -16.40 -3.57 6.34
N ASP A 67 -16.16 -2.41 6.96
CA ASP A 67 -17.20 -1.46 7.37
C ASP A 67 -17.61 -0.47 6.26
N GLY A 68 -17.18 -0.72 5.02
CA GLY A 68 -17.51 0.07 3.84
C GLY A 68 -16.64 1.30 3.62
N ARG A 69 -15.71 1.62 4.54
CA ARG A 69 -14.79 2.76 4.36
C ARG A 69 -13.72 2.46 3.30
N LYS A 70 -13.42 3.45 2.46
CA LYS A 70 -12.29 3.44 1.52
C LYS A 70 -11.09 4.15 2.13
N ILE A 71 -10.15 3.37 2.64
CA ILE A 71 -9.01 3.87 3.43
C ILE A 71 -7.73 3.76 2.62
N LYS A 72 -6.88 4.79 2.65
CA LYS A 72 -5.49 4.67 2.19
C LYS A 72 -4.52 4.86 3.33
N LEU A 73 -3.50 4.03 3.36
CA LEU A 73 -2.36 4.14 4.26
C LEU A 73 -1.06 4.22 3.46
N SER A 74 -0.02 4.78 4.07
CA SER A 74 1.27 4.95 3.41
C SER A 74 2.37 4.21 4.16
N VAL A 75 3.24 3.58 3.40
CA VAL A 75 4.52 3.06 3.86
C VAL A 75 5.65 3.78 3.15
N TRP A 76 6.78 3.92 3.84
CA TRP A 76 7.93 4.68 3.37
C TRP A 76 9.12 3.76 3.18
N TRP A 77 10.05 4.15 2.32
CA TRP A 77 11.37 3.54 2.31
C TRP A 77 12.01 3.70 3.70
N GLN A 78 12.53 2.60 4.27
CA GLN A 78 13.17 2.58 5.57
C GLN A 78 14.60 2.06 5.38
N SER A 79 15.60 2.82 5.81
CA SER A 79 17.01 2.52 5.52
C SER A 79 17.58 1.30 6.26
N TRP A 80 16.81 0.67 7.17
CA TRP A 80 17.31 -0.32 8.15
C TRP A 80 16.77 -1.74 7.95
N GLY A 81 16.33 -2.13 6.75
CA GLY A 81 16.15 -3.55 6.41
C GLY A 81 14.92 -3.87 5.58
N VAL A 82 13.72 -3.52 6.05
CA VAL A 82 12.46 -3.81 5.33
C VAL A 82 11.86 -2.54 4.76
N ASN A 83 12.05 -2.35 3.45
CA ASN A 83 11.54 -1.21 2.72
C ASN A 83 10.02 -1.27 2.62
N TYR A 84 9.35 -0.12 2.68
CA TYR A 84 7.90 -0.02 2.42
C TYR A 84 7.05 -0.89 3.37
N SER A 85 7.34 -0.79 4.66
CA SER A 85 6.65 -1.56 5.72
C SER A 85 5.86 -0.66 6.67
N PRO A 86 4.77 -1.16 7.28
CA PRO A 86 4.22 -0.59 8.50
C PRO A 86 5.31 -0.51 9.58
N SER A 87 5.21 0.45 10.46
CA SER A 87 6.34 0.81 11.31
C SER A 87 6.62 -0.14 12.50
N LYS A 88 5.78 -1.15 12.73
CA LYS A 88 5.91 -2.18 13.77
C LYS A 88 5.69 -3.59 13.23
N THR A 89 5.60 -3.78 11.91
CA THR A 89 5.52 -5.09 11.25
C THR A 89 6.61 -5.20 10.20
N LEU A 90 7.36 -6.29 10.19
CA LEU A 90 8.40 -6.58 9.20
C LEU A 90 7.79 -7.27 7.98
N ILE A 91 7.10 -6.50 7.14
CA ILE A 91 6.58 -6.96 5.86
C ILE A 91 6.66 -5.87 4.80
N ASN A 92 7.28 -6.19 3.67
CA ASN A 92 7.48 -5.27 2.56
C ASN A 92 6.26 -5.28 1.65
N PHE A 93 5.43 -4.24 1.76
CA PHE A 93 4.24 -4.09 0.92
C PHE A 93 4.54 -3.87 -0.55
N ALA A 94 5.79 -3.65 -0.96
CA ALA A 94 6.14 -3.57 -2.38
C ALA A 94 6.47 -4.94 -2.98
N ASP A 95 7.17 -5.79 -2.22
CA ASP A 95 7.81 -7.00 -2.76
C ASP A 95 7.18 -8.31 -2.27
N GLU A 96 6.45 -8.29 -1.15
CA GLU A 96 5.93 -9.51 -0.50
C GLU A 96 4.40 -9.62 -0.51
N VAL A 97 3.69 -8.54 -0.85
CA VAL A 97 2.23 -8.48 -0.75
C VAL A 97 1.58 -8.49 -2.13
N PHE A 98 0.50 -9.24 -2.31
CA PHE A 98 -0.34 -9.18 -3.50
C PHE A 98 -1.54 -8.26 -3.30
N ASP A 99 -1.95 -7.56 -4.35
CA ASP A 99 -3.27 -6.94 -4.40
C ASP A 99 -4.34 -8.04 -4.30
N GLY A 100 -5.44 -7.75 -3.61
CA GLY A 100 -6.51 -8.71 -3.25
C GLY A 100 -6.30 -9.41 -1.90
N SER A 101 -5.16 -9.25 -1.24
CA SER A 101 -4.91 -9.82 0.10
C SER A 101 -5.71 -9.11 1.21
N ARG A 102 -6.14 -9.86 2.24
CA ARG A 102 -6.85 -9.33 3.41
C ARG A 102 -5.90 -9.04 4.58
N TRP A 103 -6.19 -7.97 5.30
CA TRP A 103 -5.36 -7.47 6.40
C TRP A 103 -6.19 -6.90 7.53
N HIS A 104 -5.73 -7.14 8.76
CA HIS A 104 -6.05 -6.28 9.89
C HIS A 104 -4.96 -5.21 10.05
N CYS A 105 -5.35 -3.94 9.93
CA CYS A 105 -4.44 -2.80 9.95
C CYS A 105 -4.66 -1.95 11.19
N THR A 106 -3.57 -1.57 11.88
CA THR A 106 -3.61 -0.61 13.00
C THR A 106 -2.76 0.61 12.68
N TYR A 107 -3.30 1.80 12.95
CA TYR A 107 -2.68 3.08 12.64
C TYR A 107 -2.92 4.10 13.75
N ARG A 108 -2.02 5.08 13.84
CA ARG A 108 -2.04 6.10 14.89
C ARG A 108 -1.89 7.49 14.29
N LYS A 109 -2.75 8.42 14.71
CA LYS A 109 -2.59 9.85 14.47
C LYS A 109 -1.44 10.39 15.31
N LYS A 110 -0.44 10.94 14.65
CA LYS A 110 0.68 11.63 15.30
C LYS A 110 0.24 13.02 15.76
N SER A 111 1.01 13.63 16.67
CA SER A 111 0.80 15.03 17.11
C SER A 111 0.81 16.05 15.96
N ASN A 112 1.58 15.78 14.89
CA ASN A 112 1.61 16.58 13.68
C ASN A 112 0.45 16.29 12.70
N ARG A 113 -0.60 15.62 13.17
CA ARG A 113 -1.83 15.22 12.46
C ARG A 113 -1.66 14.17 11.36
N TYR A 114 -0.45 13.73 11.03
CA TYR A 114 -0.25 12.66 10.06
C TYR A 114 -0.58 11.29 10.64
N ILE A 115 -1.15 10.41 9.81
CA ILE A 115 -1.37 9.01 10.16
C ILE A 115 -0.07 8.21 9.98
N ARG A 116 0.33 7.50 11.04
CA ARG A 116 1.36 6.48 11.02
C ARG A 116 0.70 5.11 10.91
N TRP A 117 0.98 4.37 9.85
CA TRP A 117 0.63 2.95 9.80
C TRP A 117 1.59 2.17 10.71
N GLU A 118 1.04 1.53 11.74
CA GLU A 118 1.83 0.85 12.75
C GLU A 118 1.94 -0.64 12.48
N ARG A 119 0.81 -1.33 12.33
CA ARG A 119 0.80 -2.78 12.13
C ARG A 119 -0.09 -3.18 10.96
N ALA A 120 0.29 -4.28 10.33
CA ALA A 120 -0.55 -5.02 9.40
C ALA A 120 -0.39 -6.51 9.74
N GLU A 121 -1.49 -7.22 9.89
CA GLU A 121 -1.54 -8.65 10.15
C GLU A 121 -2.34 -9.28 9.01
N GLN A 122 -1.72 -10.21 8.27
CA GLN A 122 -2.37 -10.84 7.13
C GLN A 122 -3.49 -11.75 7.64
N LEU A 123 -4.60 -11.77 6.91
CA LEU A 123 -5.71 -12.68 7.16
C LEU A 123 -5.85 -13.63 5.97
N ASP A 124 -6.32 -14.84 6.24
CA ASP A 124 -6.58 -15.89 5.25
C ASP A 124 -7.76 -15.54 4.33
#